data_AF-A0A819F031-F1
#
_entry.id   AF-A0A819F031-F1
#
_cell.length_a   1.000
_cell.length_b   1.000
_cell.length_c   1.000
_cell.angle_alpha   90.00
_cell.angle_beta   90.00
_cell.angle_gamma   90.00
#
_symmetry.space_group_name_H-M   'P 1'
#
loop_
_entity.id
_entity.type
_entity.pdbx_description
1 polymer ?
#
loop_
_entity_poly.entity_id
_entity_poly.type
_entity_poly.pdbx_seq_one_letter_code
_entity_poly.pdbx_strand_id
1 'polypeptide(L)'
;MDIETSSDPTLLLPDYSTISDSNFTQMLLTLMPNIMNRNEFMELLNHKEILIFIRELTKLVNRFNYSQLQHEQWSYYYNLGMTEGIWNGRVSKKMADANSMCYTYGRSKNLIKQRLDKYKLQYKKAQEAINEHMKKAPISIDMQNLTTMINNLINKHQNQLRLELERRKTMLRLDTEEHRPVENIAAGEDKVRFYNKVAKKEKQKLITITDKLKKNNTNSDMFKQLMEAIEAREKHMIERADYITQQKLKSFFDEAPASHDTSINQAGVGANQN
;
A
#
# COMPACT_ATOMS: atom_id res chain seq x y z
N MET A 1 13.06 11.01 -11.13
CA MET A 1 13.31 9.62 -11.56
C MET A 1 14.08 8.98 -10.42
N ASP A 2 13.35 8.56 -9.39
CA ASP A 2 13.98 7.93 -8.24
C ASP A 2 14.07 6.45 -8.50
N ILE A 3 15.28 5.92 -8.28
CA ILE A 3 15.61 4.51 -8.36
C ILE A 3 14.71 3.81 -7.34
N GLU A 4 13.62 3.18 -7.81
CA GLU A 4 12.98 2.11 -7.06
C GLU A 4 14.07 1.09 -6.77
N THR A 5 14.63 1.14 -5.57
CA THR A 5 15.40 0.02 -5.05
C THR A 5 14.39 -1.10 -4.84
N SER A 6 14.17 -1.85 -5.92
CA SER A 6 13.59 -3.20 -5.98
C SER A 6 14.47 -4.20 -5.20
N SER A 7 15.09 -3.76 -4.10
CA SER A 7 15.80 -4.65 -3.20
C SER A 7 14.76 -5.49 -2.49
N ASP A 8 14.93 -6.80 -2.58
CA ASP A 8 14.19 -7.73 -1.76
C ASP A 8 14.45 -7.36 -0.29
N PRO A 9 13.41 -7.07 0.53
CA PRO A 9 13.59 -6.67 1.92
C PRO A 9 14.28 -7.76 2.75
N THR A 10 14.36 -9.01 2.26
CA THR A 10 15.18 -10.06 2.88
C THR A 10 16.68 -9.72 2.90
N LEU A 11 17.17 -8.86 2.00
CA LEU A 11 18.57 -8.41 1.97
C LEU A 11 18.94 -7.55 3.18
N LEU A 12 17.93 -6.96 3.84
CA LEU A 12 18.11 -6.20 5.08
C LEU A 12 18.04 -7.10 6.33
N LEU A 13 17.79 -8.40 6.17
CA LEU A 13 17.71 -9.33 7.29
C LEU A 13 19.12 -9.76 7.70
N PRO A 14 19.52 -9.55 8.97
CA PRO A 14 20.82 -10.01 9.45
C PRO A 14 20.92 -11.54 9.42
N ASP A 15 22.02 -12.06 8.87
CA ASP A 15 22.34 -13.48 8.94
C ASP A 15 23.34 -13.76 10.07
N TYR A 16 22.82 -14.22 11.20
CA TYR A 16 23.64 -14.57 12.37
C TYR A 16 24.47 -15.86 12.16
N SER A 17 24.33 -16.57 11.03
CA SER A 17 25.17 -17.73 10.73
C SER A 17 26.56 -17.37 10.21
N THR A 18 26.70 -16.19 9.60
CA THR A 18 27.93 -15.74 8.93
C THR A 18 28.83 -14.90 9.85
N ILE A 19 28.29 -14.44 10.98
CA ILE A 19 29.02 -13.61 11.96
C ILE A 19 30.05 -14.49 12.70
N SER A 20 31.29 -14.01 12.90
CA SER A 20 32.29 -14.74 13.69
C SER A 20 31.84 -14.91 15.15
N ASP A 21 32.33 -15.95 15.83
CA ASP A 21 32.03 -16.18 17.25
C ASP A 21 32.40 -14.99 18.13
N SER A 22 33.58 -14.40 17.91
CA SER A 22 34.02 -13.20 18.63
C SER A 22 33.05 -12.02 18.46
N ASN A 23 32.64 -11.73 17.22
CA ASN A 23 31.71 -10.63 16.96
C ASN A 23 30.33 -10.90 17.54
N PHE A 24 29.84 -12.14 17.44
CA PHE A 24 28.54 -12.52 17.99
C PHE A 24 28.53 -12.42 19.52
N THR A 25 29.59 -12.88 20.19
CA THR A 25 29.78 -12.72 21.64
C THR A 25 29.80 -11.24 22.04
N GLN A 26 30.56 -10.40 21.34
CA GLN A 26 30.59 -8.96 21.62
C GLN A 26 29.21 -8.32 21.46
N MET A 27 28.47 -8.69 20.41
CA MET A 27 27.11 -8.20 20.19
C MET A 27 26.20 -8.53 21.38
N LEU A 28 26.25 -9.76 21.91
CA LEU A 28 25.48 -10.15 23.09
C LEU A 28 25.91 -9.35 24.35
N LEU A 29 27.21 -9.21 24.57
CA LEU A 29 27.76 -8.51 25.73
C LEU A 29 27.43 -7.00 25.73
N THR A 30 27.31 -6.36 24.56
CA THR A 30 26.93 -4.94 24.47
C THR A 30 25.52 -4.63 24.98
N LEU A 31 24.67 -5.65 25.12
CA LEU A 31 23.30 -5.50 25.60
C LEU A 31 23.18 -5.64 27.12
N MET A 32 24.27 -5.99 27.81
CA MET A 32 24.29 -6.14 29.26
C MET A 32 24.82 -4.86 29.93
N PRO A 33 23.99 -4.12 30.69
CA PRO A 33 24.41 -2.88 31.34
C PRO A 33 25.23 -3.12 32.63
N ASN A 34 25.11 -4.29 33.28
CA ASN A 34 25.79 -4.58 34.55
C ASN A 34 27.11 -5.32 34.34
N ILE A 35 28.22 -4.75 34.84
CA ILE A 35 29.58 -5.28 34.70
C ILE A 35 29.77 -6.62 35.43
N MET A 36 29.17 -6.83 36.61
CA MET A 36 29.35 -8.10 37.34
C MET A 36 28.69 -9.27 36.60
N ASN A 37 27.45 -9.09 36.13
CA ASN A 37 26.74 -10.10 35.34
C ASN A 37 27.39 -10.34 33.95
N ARG A 38 28.14 -9.35 33.44
CA ARG A 38 28.82 -9.43 32.15
C ARG A 38 29.98 -10.42 32.19
N ASN A 39 30.76 -10.48 33.27
CA ASN A 39 31.90 -11.41 33.38
C ASN A 39 31.42 -12.86 33.46
N GLU A 40 30.43 -13.14 34.31
CA GLU A 40 29.82 -14.48 34.42
C GLU A 40 29.20 -14.92 33.09
N PHE A 41 28.50 -14.03 32.40
CA PHE A 41 27.94 -14.34 31.08
C PHE A 41 29.03 -14.53 30.02
N MET A 42 30.13 -13.78 30.08
CA MET A 42 31.26 -13.94 29.18
C MET A 42 31.94 -15.31 29.35
N GLU A 43 32.14 -15.76 30.60
CA GLU A 43 32.62 -17.11 30.88
C GLU A 43 31.67 -18.17 30.31
N LEU A 44 30.36 -17.96 30.47
CA LEU A 44 29.33 -18.85 29.97
C LEU A 44 29.34 -18.92 28.42
N LEU A 45 29.59 -17.81 27.73
CA LEU A 45 29.72 -17.76 26.27
C LEU A 45 31.02 -18.39 25.72
N ASN A 46 32.04 -18.60 26.55
CA ASN A 46 33.27 -19.30 26.14
C ASN A 46 33.00 -20.81 25.91
N HIS A 47 31.91 -21.35 26.43
CA HIS A 47 31.48 -22.70 26.11
C HIS A 47 30.87 -22.75 24.70
N LYS A 48 31.57 -23.39 23.77
CA LYS A 48 31.17 -23.49 22.35
C LYS A 48 29.74 -23.99 22.15
N GLU A 49 29.30 -24.98 22.94
CA GLU A 49 27.94 -25.55 22.85
C GLU A 49 26.87 -24.52 23.23
N ILE A 50 27.14 -23.70 24.24
CA ILE A 50 26.25 -22.62 24.67
C ILE A 50 26.18 -21.54 23.60
N LEU A 51 27.32 -21.15 23.04
CA LEU A 51 27.35 -20.15 21.97
C LEU A 51 26.57 -20.62 20.74
N ILE A 52 26.73 -21.89 20.34
CA ILE A 52 25.97 -22.52 19.26
C ILE A 52 24.47 -22.51 19.60
N PHE A 53 24.09 -22.89 20.82
CA PHE A 53 22.71 -22.89 21.27
C PHE A 53 22.06 -21.50 21.17
N ILE A 54 22.74 -20.47 21.70
CA ILE A 54 22.26 -19.08 21.69
C ILE A 54 22.17 -18.55 20.26
N ARG A 55 23.13 -18.91 19.41
CA ARG A 55 23.15 -18.50 18.00
C ARG A 55 21.97 -19.09 17.23
N GLU A 56 21.68 -20.39 17.41
CA GLU A 56 20.50 -21.01 16.79
C GLU A 56 19.20 -20.40 17.30
N LEU A 57 19.09 -20.13 18.60
CA LEU A 57 17.94 -19.44 19.16
C LEU A 57 17.77 -18.04 18.53
N THR A 58 18.85 -17.28 18.42
CA THR A 58 18.85 -15.96 17.78
C THR A 58 18.36 -16.03 16.34
N LYS A 59 18.80 -17.03 15.56
CA LYS A 59 18.32 -17.23 14.18
C LYS A 59 16.82 -17.52 14.14
N LEU A 60 16.32 -18.37 15.02
CA LEU A 60 14.90 -18.72 15.09
C LEU A 60 14.05 -17.49 15.46
N VAL A 61 14.45 -16.74 16.48
CA VAL A 61 13.77 -15.49 16.89
C VAL A 61 13.83 -14.44 15.77
N ASN A 62 14.95 -14.33 15.04
CA ASN A 62 15.09 -13.39 13.93
C ASN A 62 14.10 -13.72 12.79
N ARG A 63 13.97 -15.00 12.44
CA ARG A 63 13.00 -15.48 11.44
C ARG A 63 11.56 -15.29 11.89
N PHE A 64 11.28 -15.53 13.18
CA PHE A 64 9.98 -15.28 13.77
C PHE A 64 9.59 -13.80 13.66
N ASN A 65 10.46 -12.89 14.11
CA ASN A 65 10.23 -11.44 14.04
C ASN A 65 10.06 -10.96 12.60
N TYR A 66 10.87 -11.48 11.66
CA TYR A 66 10.71 -11.17 10.24
C TYR A 66 9.34 -11.62 9.69
N SER A 67 8.90 -12.83 10.05
CA SER A 67 7.61 -13.35 9.61
C SER A 67 6.45 -12.52 10.15
N GLN A 68 6.57 -12.04 11.40
CA GLN A 68 5.61 -11.13 12.00
C GLN A 68 5.55 -9.79 11.26
N LEU A 69 6.70 -9.16 10.99
CA LEU A 69 6.77 -7.92 10.22
C LEU A 69 6.15 -8.03 8.83
N GLN A 70 6.39 -9.15 8.14
CA GLN A 70 5.76 -9.41 6.85
C GLN A 70 4.25 -9.59 7.00
N HIS A 71 3.79 -10.34 8.00
CA HIS A 71 2.35 -10.49 8.26
C HIS A 71 1.68 -9.14 8.51
N GLU A 72 2.28 -8.26 9.31
CA GLU A 72 1.81 -6.89 9.57
C GLU A 72 1.74 -6.07 8.29
N GLN A 73 2.78 -6.13 7.43
CA GLN A 73 2.80 -5.47 6.13
C GLN A 73 1.63 -5.90 5.24
N TRP A 74 1.47 -7.21 5.07
CA TRP A 74 0.42 -7.75 4.19
C TRP A 74 -0.97 -7.55 4.77
N SER A 75 -1.10 -7.50 6.09
CA SER A 75 -2.36 -7.17 6.77
C SER A 75 -2.73 -5.71 6.51
N TYR A 76 -1.76 -4.80 6.56
CA TYR A 76 -1.96 -3.40 6.19
C TYR A 76 -2.43 -3.27 4.74
N TYR A 77 -1.79 -3.96 3.78
CA TYR A 77 -2.20 -3.95 2.37
C TYR A 77 -3.60 -4.52 2.17
N TYR A 78 -3.95 -5.59 2.88
CA TYR A 78 -5.28 -6.15 2.82
C TYR A 78 -6.34 -5.16 3.34
N ASN A 79 -6.07 -4.52 4.48
CA ASN A 79 -6.99 -3.57 5.08
C ASN A 79 -7.17 -2.34 4.19
N LEU A 80 -6.08 -1.79 3.64
CA LEU A 80 -6.14 -0.67 2.71
C LEU A 80 -6.98 -1.01 1.47
N GLY A 81 -6.77 -2.18 0.86
CA GLY A 81 -7.59 -2.61 -0.28
C GLY A 81 -9.08 -2.83 0.08
N MET A 82 -9.38 -3.24 1.32
CA MET A 82 -10.76 -3.37 1.79
C MET A 82 -11.42 -2.01 2.04
N THR A 83 -10.73 -1.06 2.67
CA THR A 83 -11.28 0.26 3.02
C THR A 83 -11.41 1.16 1.79
N GLU A 84 -10.43 1.11 0.89
CA GLU A 84 -10.36 2.00 -0.27
C GLU A 84 -11.01 1.38 -1.53
N GLY A 85 -11.38 0.10 -1.48
CA GLY A 85 -11.86 -0.63 -2.65
C GLY A 85 -10.77 -0.92 -3.69
N ILE A 86 -9.50 -0.71 -3.33
CA ILE A 86 -8.37 -0.75 -4.24
C ILE A 86 -7.80 -2.17 -4.31
N TRP A 87 -8.19 -2.87 -5.36
CA TRP A 87 -7.63 -4.17 -5.72
C TRP A 87 -7.18 -4.15 -7.17
N ASN A 88 -5.90 -4.38 -7.43
CA ASN A 88 -5.38 -4.48 -8.80
C ASN A 88 -5.84 -3.34 -9.72
N GLY A 89 -5.88 -2.11 -9.22
CA GLY A 89 -6.35 -1.00 -10.02
C GLY A 89 -5.38 -0.75 -11.19
N ARG A 90 -5.96 -0.48 -12.35
CA ARG A 90 -5.21 -0.21 -13.58
C ARG A 90 -5.82 1.01 -14.25
N VAL A 91 -4.97 1.96 -14.57
CA VAL A 91 -5.31 3.05 -15.48
C VAL A 91 -4.66 2.78 -16.84
N SER A 92 -5.27 3.30 -17.91
CA SER A 92 -4.64 3.16 -19.23
C SER A 92 -3.27 3.85 -19.23
N LYS A 93 -2.29 3.31 -19.95
CA LYS A 93 -0.95 3.90 -20.05
C LYS A 93 -1.01 5.38 -20.45
N LYS A 94 -1.88 5.74 -21.38
CA LYS A 94 -2.09 7.14 -21.80
C LYS A 94 -2.55 8.03 -20.63
N MET A 95 -3.46 7.54 -19.79
CA MET A 95 -3.93 8.28 -18.61
C MET A 95 -2.83 8.39 -17.56
N ALA A 96 -2.07 7.31 -17.35
CA ALA A 96 -0.92 7.29 -16.46
C ALA A 96 0.13 8.33 -16.88
N ASP A 97 0.51 8.32 -18.16
CA ASP A 97 1.47 9.24 -18.75
C ASP A 97 0.95 10.70 -18.67
N ALA A 98 -0.34 10.94 -18.92
CA ALA A 98 -0.94 12.28 -18.87
C ALA A 98 -1.01 12.88 -17.47
N ASN A 99 -1.01 12.04 -16.42
CA ASN A 99 -1.10 12.48 -15.02
C ASN A 99 0.17 12.16 -14.23
N SER A 100 1.26 11.79 -14.91
CA SER A 100 2.56 11.43 -14.30
C SER A 100 2.47 10.40 -13.16
N MET A 101 1.58 9.42 -13.30
CA MET A 101 1.28 8.42 -12.27
C MET A 101 1.61 7.00 -12.75
N CYS A 102 1.65 6.03 -11.82
CA CYS A 102 1.84 4.63 -12.19
C CYS A 102 0.62 4.06 -12.95
N TYR A 103 0.85 3.14 -13.90
CA TYR A 103 -0.24 2.50 -14.66
C TYR A 103 -0.95 1.38 -13.89
N THR A 104 -0.30 0.85 -12.86
CA THR A 104 -0.83 -0.18 -11.96
C THR A 104 -0.60 0.24 -10.53
N TYR A 105 -1.59 0.01 -9.67
CA TYR A 105 -1.45 0.24 -8.24
C TYR A 105 -2.12 -0.88 -7.45
N GLY A 106 -1.61 -1.06 -6.23
CA GLY A 106 -2.02 -2.15 -5.36
C GLY A 106 -1.61 -3.53 -5.87
N ARG A 107 -2.17 -4.56 -5.23
CA ARG A 107 -1.95 -5.97 -5.54
C ARG A 107 -3.28 -6.71 -5.51
N SER A 108 -3.29 -7.94 -6.04
CA SER A 108 -4.53 -8.70 -6.11
C SER A 108 -4.92 -9.17 -4.72
N LYS A 109 -6.22 -9.14 -4.42
CA LYS A 109 -6.74 -9.67 -3.16
C LYS A 109 -6.30 -11.11 -2.91
N ASN A 110 -6.30 -11.93 -3.96
CA ASN A 110 -5.90 -13.33 -3.89
C ASN A 110 -4.41 -13.48 -3.56
N LEU A 111 -3.52 -12.68 -4.18
CA LEU A 111 -2.10 -12.68 -3.87
C LEU A 111 -1.86 -12.28 -2.41
N ILE A 112 -2.50 -11.20 -1.95
CA ILE A 112 -2.35 -10.72 -0.57
C ILE A 112 -2.80 -11.80 0.42
N LYS A 113 -3.97 -12.43 0.18
CA LYS A 113 -4.45 -13.55 1.01
C LYS A 113 -3.46 -14.72 1.05
N GLN A 114 -2.96 -15.15 -0.12
CA GLN A 114 -1.96 -16.22 -0.19
C GLN A 114 -0.70 -15.87 0.60
N ARG A 115 -0.24 -14.61 0.56
CA ARG A 115 0.91 -14.13 1.33
C ARG A 115 0.61 -14.14 2.82
N LEU A 116 -0.55 -13.65 3.25
CA LEU A 116 -0.98 -13.70 4.64
C LEU A 116 -0.98 -15.13 5.19
N ASP A 117 -1.61 -16.06 4.49
CA ASP A 117 -1.67 -17.47 4.91
C ASP A 117 -0.26 -18.09 4.98
N LYS A 118 0.60 -17.78 4.01
CA LYS A 118 2.01 -18.21 4.01
C LYS A 118 2.75 -17.71 5.26
N TYR A 119 2.69 -16.41 5.57
CA TYR A 119 3.40 -15.85 6.72
C TYR A 119 2.79 -16.27 8.05
N LYS A 120 1.47 -16.47 8.11
CA LYS A 120 0.79 -17.06 9.28
C LYS A 120 1.28 -18.48 9.57
N LEU A 121 1.50 -19.29 8.53
CA LEU A 121 2.08 -20.62 8.67
C LEU A 121 3.56 -20.56 9.09
N GLN A 122 4.35 -19.67 8.48
CA GLN A 122 5.76 -19.49 8.84
C GLN A 122 5.94 -19.03 10.29
N TYR A 123 5.10 -18.11 10.74
CA TYR A 123 5.02 -17.66 12.13
C TYR A 123 4.80 -18.83 13.09
N LYS A 124 3.80 -19.69 12.84
CA LYS A 124 3.51 -20.86 13.68
C LYS A 124 4.71 -21.82 13.75
N LYS A 125 5.28 -22.16 12.58
CA LYS A 125 6.46 -23.04 12.49
C LYS A 125 7.67 -22.47 13.23
N ALA A 126 7.90 -21.16 13.12
CA ALA A 126 9.00 -20.50 13.82
C ALA A 126 8.77 -20.51 15.34
N GLN A 127 7.54 -20.25 15.81
CA GLN A 127 7.20 -20.32 17.23
C GLN A 127 7.38 -21.72 17.80
N GLU A 128 6.90 -22.75 17.10
CA GLU A 128 7.10 -24.15 17.48
C GLU A 128 8.59 -24.50 17.56
N ALA A 129 9.38 -24.09 16.56
CA ALA A 129 10.82 -24.31 16.56
C ALA A 129 11.54 -23.59 17.71
N ILE A 130 11.13 -22.36 18.05
CA ILE A 130 11.64 -21.65 19.24
C ILE A 130 11.33 -22.46 20.50
N ASN A 131 10.08 -22.88 20.69
CA ASN A 131 9.66 -23.63 21.86
C ASN A 131 10.43 -24.95 22.00
N GLU A 132 10.59 -25.70 20.90
CA GLU A 132 11.37 -26.94 20.89
C GLU A 132 12.86 -26.72 21.17
N HIS A 133 13.43 -25.61 20.69
CA HIS A 133 14.81 -25.26 20.98
C HIS A 133 14.99 -24.85 22.44
N MET A 134 14.05 -24.08 23.01
CA MET A 134 14.06 -23.68 24.42
C MET A 134 13.98 -24.89 25.38
N LYS A 135 13.34 -26.00 25.00
CA LYS A 135 13.34 -27.25 25.78
C LYS A 135 14.74 -27.87 25.93
N LYS A 136 15.69 -27.53 25.05
CA LYS A 136 17.08 -28.01 25.07
C LYS A 136 18.00 -27.08 25.85
N ALA A 137 17.46 -26.07 26.53
CA ALA A 137 18.24 -25.08 27.25
C ALA A 137 19.09 -25.73 28.36
N PRO A 138 20.39 -25.42 28.42
CA PRO A 138 21.22 -25.71 29.59
C PRO A 138 20.62 -25.09 30.86
N ILE A 139 20.68 -25.83 31.99
CA ILE A 139 20.15 -25.37 33.30
C ILE A 139 20.82 -24.08 33.77
N SER A 140 22.06 -23.83 33.35
CA SER A 140 22.84 -22.63 33.69
C SER A 140 22.36 -21.35 33.03
N ILE A 141 21.38 -21.41 32.11
CA ILE A 141 20.92 -20.24 31.34
C ILE A 141 19.54 -19.80 31.82
N ASP A 142 19.46 -18.54 32.27
CA ASP A 142 18.18 -17.86 32.42
C ASP A 142 17.57 -17.55 31.04
N MET A 143 16.62 -18.40 30.64
CA MET A 143 15.97 -18.31 29.34
C MET A 143 15.13 -17.05 29.14
N GLN A 144 14.57 -16.48 30.21
CA GLN A 144 13.78 -15.26 30.11
C GLN A 144 14.67 -14.06 29.82
N ASN A 145 15.77 -13.94 30.56
CA ASN A 145 16.76 -12.90 30.34
C ASN A 145 17.43 -13.05 28.96
N LEU A 146 17.81 -14.28 28.58
CA LEU A 146 18.38 -14.55 27.27
C LEU A 146 17.44 -14.17 26.12
N THR A 147 16.17 -14.57 26.20
CA THR A 147 15.17 -14.25 25.16
C THR A 147 14.96 -12.74 25.04
N THR A 148 14.96 -12.02 26.16
CA THR A 148 14.86 -10.56 26.19
C THR A 148 16.06 -9.91 25.50
N MET A 149 17.29 -10.37 25.81
CA MET A 149 18.50 -9.88 25.16
C MET A 149 18.49 -10.14 23.65
N ILE A 150 18.14 -11.35 23.23
CA ILE A 150 18.04 -11.73 21.81
C ILE A 150 17.01 -10.85 21.09
N ASN A 151 15.84 -10.62 21.68
CA ASN A 151 14.83 -9.74 21.10
C ASN A 151 15.33 -8.30 20.95
N ASN A 152 16.01 -7.76 21.96
CA ASN A 152 16.60 -6.43 21.89
C ASN A 152 17.67 -6.33 20.79
N LEU A 153 18.53 -7.35 20.67
CA LEU A 153 19.53 -7.45 19.61
C LEU A 153 18.88 -7.40 18.23
N ILE A 154 17.88 -8.26 18.02
CA ILE A 154 17.18 -8.40 16.74
C ILE A 154 16.41 -7.14 16.41
N ASN A 155 15.72 -6.53 17.37
CA ASN A 155 14.98 -5.29 17.15
C ASN A 155 15.91 -4.15 16.70
N LYS A 156 17.08 -4.03 17.34
CA LYS A 156 18.10 -3.06 16.92
C LYS A 156 18.58 -3.33 15.49
N HIS A 157 18.89 -4.58 15.16
CA HIS A 157 19.45 -4.95 13.86
C HIS A 157 18.43 -4.95 12.72
N GLN A 158 17.16 -5.20 13.01
CA GLN A 158 16.05 -5.12 12.05
C GLN A 158 15.49 -3.70 11.88
N ASN A 159 16.07 -2.68 12.52
CA ASN A 159 15.53 -1.32 12.44
C ASN A 159 15.44 -0.80 11.00
N GLN A 160 16.47 -1.05 10.18
CA GLN A 160 16.46 -0.66 8.75
C GLN A 160 15.37 -1.37 7.97
N LEU A 161 15.16 -2.67 8.22
CA LEU A 161 14.06 -3.43 7.63
C LEU A 161 12.70 -2.84 8.02
N ARG A 162 12.50 -2.50 9.29
CA ARG A 162 11.25 -1.88 9.79
C ARG A 162 10.98 -0.56 9.08
N LEU A 163 11.99 0.31 9.00
CA LEU A 163 11.88 1.59 8.29
C LEU A 163 11.54 1.40 6.81
N GLU A 164 12.15 0.43 6.14
CA GLU A 164 11.85 0.13 4.74
C GLU A 164 10.42 -0.41 4.55
N LEU A 165 9.94 -1.27 5.45
CA LEU A 165 8.56 -1.75 5.40
C LEU A 165 7.54 -0.63 5.64
N GLU A 166 7.79 0.24 6.62
CA GLU A 166 6.97 1.45 6.84
C GLU A 166 6.98 2.38 5.64
N ARG A 167 8.15 2.64 5.03
CA ARG A 167 8.25 3.42 3.79
C ARG A 167 7.35 2.83 2.69
N ARG A 168 7.35 1.50 2.52
CA ARG A 168 6.48 0.80 1.54
C ARG A 168 4.99 0.87 1.89
N LYS A 169 4.61 0.99 3.16
CA LYS A 169 3.23 1.26 3.56
C LYS A 169 2.82 2.66 3.13
N THR A 170 3.65 3.65 3.45
CA THR A 170 3.43 5.07 3.09
C THR A 170 3.34 5.26 1.58
N MET A 171 4.26 4.68 0.80
CA MET A 171 4.23 4.77 -0.66
C MET A 171 2.93 4.20 -1.25
N LEU A 172 2.49 3.02 -0.79
CA LEU A 172 1.25 2.43 -1.30
C LEU A 172 0.02 3.30 -0.96
N ARG A 173 0.02 3.95 0.21
CA ARG A 173 -1.05 4.88 0.59
C ARG A 173 -1.05 6.12 -0.30
N LEU A 174 0.11 6.69 -0.61
CA LEU A 174 0.22 7.82 -1.53
C LEU A 174 -0.26 7.43 -2.93
N ASP A 175 0.19 6.29 -3.46
CA ASP A 175 -0.28 5.77 -4.75
C ASP A 175 -1.81 5.64 -4.77
N THR A 176 -2.38 5.13 -3.67
CA THR A 176 -3.82 5.00 -3.48
C THR A 176 -4.55 6.34 -3.51
N GLU A 177 -4.01 7.33 -2.81
CA GLU A 177 -4.56 8.70 -2.76
C GLU A 177 -4.50 9.39 -4.13
N GLU A 178 -3.41 9.20 -4.89
CA GLU A 178 -3.24 9.75 -6.24
C GLU A 178 -4.16 9.10 -7.28
N HIS A 179 -4.45 7.80 -7.15
CA HIS A 179 -5.32 7.10 -8.11
C HIS A 179 -6.81 7.40 -7.92
N ARG A 180 -7.23 7.73 -6.70
CA ARG A 180 -8.65 7.94 -6.35
C ARG A 180 -9.34 9.00 -7.24
N PRO A 181 -8.76 10.20 -7.50
CA PRO A 181 -9.37 11.19 -8.40
C PRO A 181 -9.41 10.71 -9.85
N VAL A 182 -8.39 9.99 -10.30
CA VAL A 182 -8.24 9.56 -11.70
C VAL A 182 -9.23 8.46 -12.05
N GLU A 183 -9.49 7.50 -11.16
CA GLU A 183 -10.55 6.51 -11.34
C GLU A 183 -11.94 7.16 -11.44
N ASN A 184 -12.20 8.17 -10.62
CA ASN A 184 -13.48 8.89 -10.64
C ASN A 184 -13.71 9.61 -11.99
N ILE A 185 -12.63 10.16 -12.57
CA ILE A 185 -12.66 10.78 -13.89
C ILE A 185 -12.86 9.72 -14.99
N ALA A 186 -12.09 8.62 -14.96
CA ALA A 186 -12.17 7.55 -15.96
C ALA A 186 -13.55 6.87 -15.97
N ALA A 187 -14.12 6.59 -14.80
CA ALA A 187 -15.49 6.07 -14.69
C ALA A 187 -16.53 7.06 -15.22
N GLY A 188 -16.25 8.36 -15.14
CA GLY A 188 -17.04 9.41 -15.78
C GLY A 188 -16.94 9.38 -17.31
N GLU A 189 -15.73 9.29 -17.85
CA GLU A 189 -15.48 9.24 -19.31
C GLU A 189 -16.08 7.99 -19.96
N ASP A 190 -16.02 6.83 -19.31
CA ASP A 190 -16.59 5.60 -19.82
C ASP A 190 -18.12 5.66 -19.87
N LYS A 191 -18.75 6.32 -18.88
CA LYS A 191 -20.19 6.63 -18.94
C LYS A 191 -20.50 7.54 -20.12
N VAL A 192 -19.72 8.60 -20.36
CA VAL A 192 -19.91 9.51 -21.50
C VAL A 192 -19.75 8.77 -22.83
N ARG A 193 -18.70 7.93 -22.98
CA ARG A 193 -18.51 7.10 -24.17
C ARG A 193 -19.66 6.11 -24.39
N PHE A 194 -20.15 5.47 -23.33
CA PHE A 194 -21.31 4.59 -23.39
C PHE A 194 -22.55 5.33 -23.89
N TYR A 195 -22.87 6.49 -23.30
CA TYR A 195 -24.01 7.31 -23.72
C TYR A 195 -23.86 7.80 -25.16
N ASN A 196 -22.67 8.21 -25.58
CA ASN A 196 -22.40 8.59 -26.98
C ASN A 196 -22.60 7.43 -27.96
N LYS A 197 -22.22 6.20 -27.57
CA LYS A 197 -22.45 5.00 -28.38
C LYS A 197 -23.94 4.64 -28.47
N VAL A 198 -24.68 4.80 -27.38
CA VAL A 198 -26.15 4.63 -27.36
C VAL A 198 -26.81 5.69 -28.24
N ALA A 199 -26.45 6.96 -28.08
CA ALA A 199 -26.97 8.06 -28.89
C ALA A 199 -26.71 7.84 -30.39
N LYS A 200 -25.52 7.38 -30.77
CA LYS A 200 -25.18 7.06 -32.17
C LYS A 200 -26.04 5.92 -32.73
N LYS A 201 -26.32 4.87 -31.94
CA LYS A 201 -27.21 3.76 -32.35
C LYS A 201 -28.65 4.23 -32.54
N GLU A 202 -29.17 5.04 -31.62
CA GLU A 202 -30.52 5.59 -31.73
C GLU A 202 -30.65 6.54 -32.93
N LYS A 203 -29.65 7.39 -33.18
CA LYS A 203 -29.58 8.23 -34.38
C LYS A 203 -29.66 7.41 -35.66
N GLN A 204 -28.95 6.28 -35.75
CA GLN A 204 -29.00 5.41 -36.91
C GLN A 204 -30.37 4.74 -37.11
N LYS A 205 -31.03 4.32 -36.02
CA LYS A 205 -32.40 3.78 -36.08
C LYS A 205 -33.37 4.84 -36.61
N LEU A 206 -33.27 6.07 -36.11
CA LEU A 206 -34.11 7.18 -36.56
C LEU A 206 -33.90 7.47 -38.04
N ILE A 207 -32.66 7.57 -38.52
CA ILE A 207 -32.35 7.74 -39.95
C ILE A 207 -33.00 6.62 -40.77
N THR A 208 -32.89 5.37 -40.32
CA THR A 208 -33.49 4.21 -41.01
C THR A 208 -35.03 4.29 -41.05
N ILE A 209 -35.67 4.77 -39.97
CA ILE A 209 -37.11 4.98 -39.92
C ILE A 209 -37.51 6.12 -40.85
N THR A 210 -36.79 7.24 -40.82
CA THR A 210 -36.96 8.40 -41.70
C THR A 210 -36.86 8.01 -43.17
N ASP A 211 -35.88 7.20 -43.55
CA ASP A 211 -35.70 6.73 -44.92
C ASP A 211 -36.82 5.76 -45.36
N LYS A 212 -37.35 4.95 -44.44
CA LYS A 212 -38.52 4.10 -44.68
C LYS A 212 -39.80 4.92 -44.82
N LEU A 213 -39.99 5.96 -44.00
CA LEU A 213 -41.14 6.87 -44.09
C LEU A 213 -41.12 7.70 -45.38
N LYS A 214 -39.96 8.21 -45.79
CA LYS A 214 -39.79 8.89 -47.09
C LYS A 214 -40.17 8.01 -48.28
N LYS A 215 -39.91 6.70 -48.18
CA LYS A 215 -40.29 5.71 -49.20
C LYS A 215 -41.79 5.34 -49.15
N ASN A 216 -42.48 5.57 -48.03
CA ASN A 216 -43.85 5.12 -47.76
C ASN A 216 -44.93 6.23 -47.81
N ASN A 217 -44.70 7.32 -48.56
CA ASN A 217 -45.75 8.16 -49.20
C ASN A 217 -46.22 9.44 -48.44
N THR A 218 -46.36 10.53 -49.22
CA THR A 218 -47.39 11.61 -49.15
C THR A 218 -47.97 12.08 -47.80
N ASN A 219 -47.16 12.54 -46.83
CA ASN A 219 -47.62 13.59 -45.92
C ASN A 219 -46.45 14.36 -45.27
N SER A 220 -46.19 15.55 -45.81
CA SER A 220 -45.08 16.43 -45.47
C SER A 220 -45.09 16.93 -44.01
N ASP A 221 -46.27 17.15 -43.43
CA ASP A 221 -46.39 17.84 -42.13
C ASP A 221 -46.06 16.95 -40.93
N MET A 222 -46.46 15.68 -40.95
CA MET A 222 -46.11 14.73 -39.87
C MET A 222 -44.61 14.43 -39.88
N PHE A 223 -44.00 14.41 -41.07
CA PHE A 223 -42.54 14.27 -41.22
C PHE A 223 -41.80 15.48 -40.66
N LYS A 224 -42.30 16.70 -40.92
CA LYS A 224 -41.72 17.94 -40.40
C LYS A 224 -41.78 18.00 -38.87
N GLN A 225 -42.93 17.68 -38.27
CA GLN A 225 -43.09 17.65 -36.81
C GLN A 225 -42.18 16.60 -36.14
N LEU A 226 -42.00 15.43 -36.77
CA LEU A 226 -41.09 14.41 -36.27
C LEU A 226 -39.62 14.86 -36.32
N MET A 227 -39.21 15.54 -37.39
CA MET A 227 -37.86 16.10 -37.52
C MET A 227 -37.59 17.20 -36.49
N GLU A 228 -38.54 18.11 -36.28
CA GLU A 228 -38.44 19.17 -35.26
C GLU A 228 -38.33 18.58 -33.84
N ALA A 229 -39.11 17.52 -33.54
CA ALA A 229 -39.03 16.82 -32.25
C ALA A 229 -37.67 16.10 -32.04
N ILE A 230 -37.08 15.57 -33.12
CA ILE A 230 -35.75 14.93 -33.08
C ILE A 230 -34.66 15.97 -32.82
N GLU A 231 -34.69 17.11 -33.52
CA GLU A 231 -33.73 18.21 -33.33
C GLU A 231 -33.82 18.81 -31.93
N ALA A 232 -35.05 19.02 -31.40
CA ALA A 232 -35.26 19.49 -30.04
C ALA A 232 -34.69 18.51 -29.00
N ARG A 233 -34.85 17.20 -29.22
CA ARG A 233 -34.30 16.18 -28.33
C ARG A 233 -32.77 16.08 -28.41
N GLU A 234 -32.18 16.22 -29.59
CA GLU A 234 -30.72 16.28 -29.78
C GLU A 234 -30.13 17.47 -29.02
N LYS A 235 -30.74 18.65 -29.17
CA LYS A 235 -30.35 19.87 -28.44
C LYS A 235 -30.41 19.69 -26.93
N HIS A 236 -31.53 19.16 -26.41
CA HIS A 236 -31.68 18.92 -24.96
C HIS A 236 -30.69 17.88 -24.42
N MET A 237 -30.32 16.86 -25.20
CA MET A 237 -29.29 15.89 -24.80
C MET A 237 -27.90 16.52 -24.73
N ILE A 238 -27.55 17.40 -25.67
CA ILE A 238 -26.29 18.14 -25.67
C ILE A 238 -26.24 19.09 -24.47
N GLU A 239 -27.27 19.90 -24.25
CA GLU A 239 -27.36 20.81 -23.11
C GLU A 239 -27.24 20.08 -21.76
N ARG A 240 -27.86 18.90 -21.64
CA ARG A 240 -27.75 18.08 -20.43
C ARG A 240 -26.34 17.51 -20.24
N ALA A 241 -25.65 17.12 -21.32
CA ALA A 241 -24.27 16.65 -21.25
C ALA A 241 -23.32 17.77 -20.83
N ASP A 242 -23.51 18.97 -21.37
CA ASP A 242 -22.72 20.16 -21.02
C ASP A 242 -22.95 20.58 -19.55
N TYR A 243 -24.21 20.59 -19.10
CA TYR A 243 -24.55 20.88 -17.70
C TYR A 243 -23.90 19.88 -16.73
N ILE A 244 -23.95 18.57 -17.03
CA ILE A 244 -23.31 17.55 -16.19
C ILE A 244 -21.78 17.75 -16.15
N THR A 245 -21.18 18.13 -17.27
CA THR A 245 -19.74 18.40 -17.37
C THR A 245 -19.35 19.62 -16.54
N GLN A 246 -20.12 20.71 -16.62
CA GLN A 246 -19.89 21.93 -15.85
C GLN A 246 -20.10 21.73 -14.35
N GLN A 247 -21.15 21.01 -13.93
CA GLN A 247 -21.40 20.71 -12.52
C GLN A 247 -20.30 19.85 -11.90
N LYS A 248 -19.79 18.86 -12.64
CA LYS A 248 -18.66 18.03 -12.18
C LYS A 248 -17.33 18.77 -12.11
N LEU A 249 -17.06 19.65 -13.06
CA LEU A 249 -15.90 20.54 -13.00
C LEU A 249 -16.01 21.47 -11.79
N LYS A 250 -17.20 22.04 -11.56
CA LYS A 250 -17.44 22.93 -10.43
C LYS A 250 -17.28 22.22 -9.08
N SER A 251 -17.87 21.04 -8.89
CA SER A 251 -17.66 20.25 -7.67
C SER A 251 -16.22 19.80 -7.48
N PHE A 252 -15.47 19.54 -8.56
CA PHE A 252 -14.05 19.20 -8.50
C PHE A 252 -13.18 20.36 -8.02
N PHE A 253 -13.50 21.60 -8.37
CA PHE A 253 -12.78 22.79 -7.90
C PHE A 253 -13.27 23.30 -6.53
N ASP A 254 -14.55 23.09 -6.19
CA ASP A 254 -15.13 23.50 -4.90
C ASP A 254 -14.81 22.51 -3.75
N GLU A 255 -14.47 21.24 -4.04
CA GLU A 255 -14.07 20.23 -3.04
C GLU A 255 -12.54 20.08 -2.89
N ALA A 256 -11.73 20.83 -3.64
CA ALA A 256 -10.31 20.95 -3.34
C ALA A 256 -10.15 21.66 -1.99
N PRO A 257 -9.51 21.05 -0.97
CA PRO A 257 -9.29 21.73 0.29
C PRO A 257 -8.53 23.03 0.00
N ALA A 258 -9.15 24.16 0.32
CA ALA A 258 -8.47 25.44 0.33
C ALA A 258 -7.19 25.24 1.12
N SER A 259 -6.04 25.40 0.45
CA SER A 259 -4.73 25.38 1.08
C SER A 259 -4.81 26.32 2.27
N HIS A 260 -4.75 25.76 3.48
CA HIS A 260 -4.61 26.55 4.69
C HIS A 260 -3.33 27.35 4.53
N ASP A 261 -3.49 28.65 4.28
CA ASP A 261 -2.46 29.65 4.40
C ASP A 261 -1.97 29.62 5.85
N THR A 262 -0.89 28.90 6.08
CA THR A 262 -0.09 29.01 7.29
C THR A 262 0.59 30.38 7.24
N SER A 263 -0.14 31.40 7.69
CA SER A 263 0.42 32.71 7.96
C SER A 263 1.39 32.57 9.14
N ILE A 264 2.67 32.55 8.79
CA ILE A 264 3.80 32.73 9.69
C ILE A 264 3.66 34.11 10.33
N ASN A 265 3.24 34.17 11.59
CA ASN A 265 3.47 35.33 12.44
C ASN A 265 4.71 35.06 13.29
N GLN A 266 5.83 35.61 12.85
CA GLN A 266 6.97 35.91 13.71
C GLN A 266 6.78 37.30 14.36
N ALA A 267 7.41 37.45 15.52
CA ALA A 267 7.76 38.67 16.24
C ALA A 267 6.83 39.09 17.40
N GLY A 268 7.34 38.86 18.61
CA GLY A 268 6.81 39.35 19.88
C GLY A 268 7.90 39.25 20.94
N VAL A 269 8.98 40.01 20.73
CA VAL A 269 10.01 40.33 21.74
C VAL A 269 9.32 41.05 22.90
N GLY A 270 9.49 40.53 24.12
CA GLY A 270 8.97 41.15 25.34
C GLY A 270 9.83 40.75 26.53
N ALA A 271 10.74 41.65 26.89
CA ALA A 271 11.58 41.57 28.07
C ALA A 271 10.75 41.44 29.35
N ASN A 272 11.29 40.75 30.35
CA ASN A 272 11.03 41.10 31.74
C ASN A 272 12.28 40.86 32.59
N GLN A 273 12.86 41.98 33.01
CA GLN A 273 13.65 42.11 34.22
C GLN A 273 12.68 42.15 35.41
N ASN A 274 12.91 41.26 36.38
CA ASN A 274 12.97 41.54 37.82
C ASN A 274 13.32 40.23 38.54
#